data_AF-A0A2E9UN62-F1
#
_entry.id   AF-A0A2E9UN62-F1
#
_cell.length_a   1.000
_cell.length_b   1.000
_cell.length_c   1.000
_cell.angle_alpha   90.00
_cell.angle_beta   90.00
_cell.angle_gamma   90.00
#
_symmetry.space_group_name_H-M   'P 1'
#
loop_
_entity.id
_entity.type
_entity.pdbx_description
1 polymer ?
#
loop_
_entity_poly.entity_id
_entity_poly.type
_entity_poly.pdbx_seq_one_letter_code
_entity_poly.pdbx_strand_id
1 'polypeptide(L)'
;FTDNYIELLKHRSRAEDDPEGRASAVATLRTGLNVVLRLFAPIVPTITDEVWSWVFAEETGYASVHQAPWPTLEEFGSIADPQVTGSFQAACDAISAIRKAKSESGVSLNRELLSLVLEADELGESDLRLVIDDVAAAGGAAQIGFVPGTPSGDWRYTAQIEAAEAPEKA
;
A
#
# COMPACT_ATOMS: atom_id res chain seq x y z
N PHE A 1 0.61 -3.45 7.39
CA PHE A 1 -0.08 -4.14 6.28
C PHE A 1 -1.38 -3.43 5.92
N THR A 2 -2.36 -3.35 6.83
CA THR A 2 -3.67 -2.73 6.58
C THR A 2 -3.60 -1.24 6.22
N ASP A 3 -2.90 -0.45 7.03
CA ASP A 3 -3.05 1.01 6.97
C ASP A 3 -2.39 1.65 5.75
N ASN A 4 -1.36 1.02 5.20
CA ASN A 4 -0.59 1.55 4.08
C ASN A 4 -0.64 0.61 2.88
N TYR A 5 -0.19 -0.63 3.03
CA TYR A 5 -0.03 -1.54 1.90
C TYR A 5 -1.35 -1.80 1.16
N ILE A 6 -2.43 -2.11 1.90
CA ILE A 6 -3.75 -2.30 1.29
C ILE A 6 -4.23 -1.03 0.60
N GLU A 7 -4.06 0.14 1.20
CA GLU A 7 -4.47 1.43 0.62
C GLU A 7 -3.74 1.73 -0.69
N LEU A 8 -2.43 1.53 -0.73
CA LEU A 8 -1.59 1.75 -1.91
C LEU A 8 -2.01 0.88 -3.10
N LEU A 9 -2.31 -0.40 -2.86
CA LEU A 9 -2.62 -1.34 -3.94
C LEU A 9 -4.10 -1.36 -4.36
N LYS A 10 -5.02 -0.67 -3.67
CA LYS A 10 -6.47 -0.78 -3.94
C LYS A 10 -6.82 -0.52 -5.40
N HIS A 11 -6.21 0.53 -5.96
CA HIS A 11 -6.43 0.90 -7.35
C HIS A 11 -5.86 -0.17 -8.29
N ARG A 12 -4.57 -0.48 -8.15
CA ARG A 12 -3.86 -1.47 -8.98
C ARG A 12 -4.50 -2.86 -8.95
N SER A 13 -4.95 -3.33 -7.79
CA SER A 13 -5.62 -4.63 -7.64
C SER A 13 -6.98 -4.72 -8.34
N ARG A 14 -7.56 -3.59 -8.76
CA ARG A 14 -8.86 -3.50 -9.44
C ARG A 14 -8.75 -2.94 -10.86
N ALA A 15 -7.54 -2.58 -11.31
CA ALA A 15 -7.30 -2.04 -12.64
C ALA A 15 -7.67 -3.08 -13.71
N GLU A 16 -8.48 -2.68 -14.68
CA GLU A 16 -8.86 -3.53 -15.82
C GLU A 16 -7.92 -3.33 -17.02
N ASP A 17 -7.29 -2.17 -17.10
CA ASP A 17 -6.36 -1.73 -18.13
C ASP A 17 -4.90 -2.13 -17.86
N ASP A 18 -4.58 -2.60 -16.64
CA ASP A 18 -3.27 -3.15 -16.27
C ASP A 18 -3.39 -4.59 -15.69
N PRO A 19 -3.58 -5.61 -16.54
CA PRO A 19 -3.71 -7.00 -16.08
C PRO A 19 -2.46 -7.52 -15.35
N GLU A 20 -1.26 -7.10 -15.75
CA GLU A 20 0.01 -7.53 -15.15
C GLU A 20 0.19 -6.91 -13.77
N GLY A 21 -0.01 -5.60 -13.63
CA GLY A 21 0.05 -4.93 -12.33
C GLY A 21 -1.04 -5.43 -11.38
N ARG A 22 -2.25 -5.72 -11.88
CA ARG A 22 -3.29 -6.38 -11.09
C ARG A 22 -2.84 -7.75 -10.60
N ALA A 23 -2.31 -8.59 -11.47
CA ALA A 23 -1.80 -9.91 -11.09
C ALA A 23 -0.67 -9.81 -10.06
N SER A 24 0.25 -8.86 -10.22
CA SER A 24 1.32 -8.56 -9.27
C SER A 24 0.77 -8.17 -7.90
N ALA A 25 -0.18 -7.23 -7.84
CA ALA A 25 -0.80 -6.78 -6.59
C ALA A 25 -1.52 -7.93 -5.87
N VAL A 26 -2.29 -8.74 -6.61
CA VAL A 26 -2.98 -9.92 -6.06
C VAL A 26 -1.98 -10.96 -5.57
N ALA A 27 -0.90 -11.22 -6.31
CA ALA A 27 0.13 -12.16 -5.89
C ALA A 27 0.73 -11.75 -4.54
N THR A 28 1.15 -10.49 -4.37
CA THR A 28 1.71 -10.03 -3.09
C THR A 28 0.69 -10.07 -1.95
N LEU A 29 -0.57 -9.73 -2.21
CA LEU A 29 -1.65 -9.88 -1.22
C LEU A 29 -1.80 -11.32 -0.74
N ARG A 30 -1.83 -12.26 -1.69
CA ARG A 30 -1.97 -13.69 -1.38
C ARG A 30 -0.77 -14.20 -0.59
N THR A 31 0.45 -13.89 -1.02
CA THR A 31 1.68 -14.27 -0.31
C THR A 31 1.70 -13.69 1.10
N GLY A 32 1.40 -12.40 1.27
CA GLY A 32 1.37 -11.74 2.58
C GLY A 32 0.32 -12.32 3.51
N LEU A 33 -0.93 -12.49 3.03
CA LEU A 33 -2.00 -13.09 3.81
C LEU A 33 -1.67 -14.52 4.25
N ASN A 34 -1.11 -15.32 3.34
CA ASN A 34 -0.71 -16.70 3.63
C ASN A 34 0.28 -16.77 4.80
N VAL A 35 1.29 -15.89 4.81
CA VAL A 35 2.26 -15.81 5.90
C VAL A 35 1.64 -15.29 7.19
N VAL A 36 0.82 -14.23 7.14
CA VAL A 36 0.15 -13.67 8.32
C VAL A 36 -0.73 -14.73 8.99
N LEU A 37 -1.50 -15.51 8.22
CA LEU A 37 -2.34 -16.57 8.78
C LEU A 37 -1.53 -17.62 9.52
N ARG A 38 -0.42 -18.10 8.94
CA ARG A 38 0.46 -19.08 9.59
C ARG A 38 1.13 -18.54 10.86
N LEU A 39 1.57 -17.28 10.83
CA LEU A 39 2.15 -16.62 12.01
C LEU A 39 1.12 -16.42 13.13
N PHE A 40 -0.14 -16.16 12.77
CA PHE A 40 -1.22 -15.90 13.72
C PHE A 40 -1.92 -17.16 14.22
N ALA A 41 -1.79 -18.28 13.51
CA ALA A 41 -2.45 -19.55 13.85
C ALA A 41 -2.25 -20.01 15.31
N PRO A 42 -1.05 -19.89 15.92
CA PRO A 42 -0.86 -20.26 17.33
C PRO A 42 -1.62 -19.37 18.34
N ILE A 43 -2.05 -18.17 17.95
CA ILE A 43 -2.64 -17.16 18.85
C ILE A 43 -4.14 -17.00 18.60
N VAL A 44 -4.57 -17.03 17.34
CA VAL A 44 -5.97 -16.85 16.92
C VAL A 44 -6.42 -18.01 16.01
N PRO A 45 -6.48 -19.25 16.56
CA PRO A 45 -6.52 -20.48 15.76
C PRO A 45 -7.79 -20.68 14.95
N THR A 46 -8.95 -20.23 15.45
CA THR A 46 -10.23 -20.48 14.80
C THR A 46 -10.40 -19.65 13.53
N ILE A 47 -10.15 -18.34 13.61
CA ILE A 47 -10.30 -17.44 12.46
C ILE A 47 -9.22 -17.68 11.40
N THR A 48 -8.01 -18.03 11.82
CA THR A 48 -6.93 -18.34 10.87
C THR A 48 -7.19 -19.63 10.10
N ASP A 49 -7.73 -20.65 10.77
CA ASP A 49 -8.12 -21.90 10.13
C ASP A 49 -9.33 -21.73 9.20
N GLU A 50 -10.33 -20.95 9.64
CA GLU A 50 -11.48 -20.59 8.81
C GLU A 50 -11.01 -19.92 7.52
N VAL A 51 -10.24 -18.82 7.61
CA VAL A 51 -9.73 -18.10 6.42
C VAL A 51 -8.86 -19.01 5.55
N TRP A 52 -8.01 -19.84 6.15
CA TRP A 52 -7.16 -20.77 5.40
C TRP A 52 -7.99 -21.76 4.56
N SER A 53 -9.07 -22.30 5.12
CA SER A 53 -9.88 -23.36 4.51
C SER A 53 -10.41 -22.99 3.12
N TRP A 54 -10.83 -21.75 2.91
CA TRP A 54 -11.40 -21.28 1.63
C TRP A 54 -10.43 -20.45 0.78
N VAL A 55 -9.26 -20.07 1.30
CA VAL A 55 -8.27 -19.28 0.54
C VAL A 55 -7.09 -20.13 0.06
N PHE A 56 -6.60 -21.08 0.87
CA PHE A 56 -5.31 -21.74 0.66
C PHE A 56 -5.34 -23.26 0.77
N ALA A 57 -6.38 -23.87 1.31
CA ALA A 57 -6.38 -25.32 1.54
C ALA A 57 -6.20 -26.14 0.25
N GLU A 58 -6.94 -25.77 -0.81
CA GLU A 58 -6.80 -26.41 -2.12
C GLU A 58 -5.43 -26.12 -2.76
N GLU A 59 -4.99 -24.85 -2.72
CA GLU A 59 -3.73 -24.43 -3.36
C GLU A 59 -2.48 -25.01 -2.71
N THR A 60 -2.50 -25.19 -1.39
CA THR A 60 -1.33 -25.65 -0.62
C THR A 60 -1.36 -27.16 -0.35
N GLY A 61 -2.52 -27.81 -0.50
CA GLY A 61 -2.74 -29.20 -0.14
C GLY A 61 -2.87 -29.47 1.38
N TYR A 62 -2.80 -28.44 2.23
CA TYR A 62 -3.02 -28.55 3.67
C TYR A 62 -4.45 -28.15 4.01
N ALA A 63 -5.26 -29.09 4.52
CA ALA A 63 -6.66 -28.83 4.85
C ALA A 63 -6.86 -27.77 5.96
N SER A 64 -5.84 -27.56 6.79
CA SER A 64 -5.85 -26.64 7.93
C SER A 64 -4.53 -25.87 7.99
N VAL A 65 -4.57 -24.60 8.44
CA VAL A 65 -3.37 -23.79 8.67
C VAL A 65 -2.44 -24.44 9.70
N HIS A 66 -2.99 -25.19 10.65
CA HIS A 66 -2.26 -25.88 11.71
C HIS A 66 -1.47 -27.09 11.21
N GLN A 67 -1.68 -27.52 9.96
CA GLN A 67 -0.93 -28.58 9.29
C GLN A 67 0.14 -28.02 8.33
N ALA A 68 0.05 -26.73 8.00
CA ALA A 68 0.96 -26.08 7.08
C ALA A 68 2.34 -25.85 7.72
N PRO A 69 3.44 -25.91 6.94
CA PRO A 69 4.77 -25.61 7.46
C PRO A 69 4.87 -24.15 7.88
N TRP A 70 5.67 -23.91 8.92
CA TRP A 70 5.98 -22.57 9.38
C TRP A 70 6.64 -21.75 8.26
N PRO A 71 6.26 -20.48 8.06
CA PRO A 71 6.80 -19.67 6.97
C PRO A 71 8.31 -19.45 7.12
N THR A 72 9.05 -19.58 6.02
CA THR A 72 10.50 -19.36 5.98
C THR A 72 10.87 -18.28 4.96
N LEU A 73 12.08 -17.71 5.09
CA LEU A 73 12.60 -16.75 4.11
C LEU A 73 12.84 -17.37 2.73
N GLU A 74 13.06 -18.68 2.67
CA GLU A 74 13.30 -19.42 1.42
C GLU A 74 12.09 -19.35 0.47
N GLU A 75 10.88 -19.22 1.01
CA GLU A 75 9.65 -19.06 0.24
C GLU A 75 9.65 -17.78 -0.63
N PHE A 76 10.50 -16.80 -0.29
CA PHE A 76 10.65 -15.55 -1.03
C PHE A 76 11.89 -15.53 -1.95
N GLY A 77 12.67 -16.61 -2.00
CA GLY A 77 13.95 -16.63 -2.72
C GLY A 77 13.85 -16.40 -4.24
N SER A 78 12.66 -16.58 -4.82
CA SER A 78 12.40 -16.28 -6.24
C SER A 78 11.98 -14.83 -6.49
N ILE A 79 11.75 -14.03 -5.45
CA ILE A 79 11.34 -12.63 -5.56
C ILE A 79 12.61 -11.79 -5.63
N ALA A 80 12.75 -11.02 -6.71
CA ALA A 80 13.87 -10.10 -6.87
C ALA A 80 13.80 -8.97 -5.85
N ASP A 81 14.98 -8.45 -5.47
CA ASP A 81 15.08 -7.24 -4.67
C ASP A 81 14.39 -6.06 -5.38
N PRO A 82 13.80 -5.12 -4.62
CA PRO A 82 13.19 -3.94 -5.19
C PRO A 82 14.23 -3.13 -5.95
N GLN A 83 13.87 -2.65 -7.15
CA GLN A 83 14.73 -1.76 -7.94
C GLN A 83 15.09 -0.46 -7.18
N VAL A 84 14.20 -0.04 -6.27
CA VAL A 84 14.37 1.13 -5.42
C VAL A 84 14.10 0.70 -3.98
N THR A 85 15.16 0.44 -3.22
CA THR A 85 15.07 -0.06 -1.84
C THR A 85 14.23 0.83 -0.92
N GLY A 86 14.30 2.15 -1.10
CA GLY A 86 13.57 3.14 -0.30
C GLY A 86 12.10 3.34 -0.68
N SER A 87 11.63 2.74 -1.77
CA SER A 87 10.32 3.04 -2.37
C SER A 87 9.14 2.80 -1.43
N PHE A 88 9.12 1.70 -0.70
CA PHE A 88 8.02 1.41 0.22
C PHE A 88 7.98 2.37 1.41
N GLN A 89 9.14 2.70 1.99
CA GLN A 89 9.20 3.67 3.08
C GLN A 89 8.79 5.06 2.59
N ALA A 90 9.29 5.47 1.41
CA ALA A 90 8.91 6.71 0.76
C ALA A 90 7.39 6.81 0.52
N ALA A 91 6.76 5.73 0.04
CA ALA A 91 5.30 5.69 -0.13
C ALA A 91 4.56 5.83 1.20
N CYS A 92 5.03 5.18 2.28
CA CYS A 92 4.43 5.30 3.61
C CYS A 92 4.54 6.73 4.16
N ASP A 93 5.70 7.36 4.00
CA ASP A 93 5.96 8.73 4.46
C ASP A 93 5.10 9.73 3.67
N ALA A 94 5.01 9.57 2.34
CA ALA A 94 4.19 10.41 1.48
C ALA A 94 2.70 10.31 1.82
N ILE A 95 2.17 9.09 2.01
CA ILE A 95 0.77 8.90 2.44
C ILE A 95 0.50 9.52 3.81
N SER A 96 1.46 9.42 4.72
CA SER A 96 1.35 10.05 6.04
C SER A 96 1.29 11.57 5.93
N ALA A 97 2.11 12.18 5.07
CA ALA A 97 2.09 13.61 4.79
C ALA A 97 0.76 14.06 4.14
N ILE A 98 0.23 13.29 3.18
CA ILE A 98 -1.05 13.57 2.53
C ILE A 98 -2.20 13.50 3.54
N ARG A 99 -2.24 12.46 4.40
CA ARG A 99 -3.25 12.32 5.45
C ARG A 99 -3.19 13.46 6.45
N LYS A 100 -1.97 13.88 6.84
CA LYS A 100 -1.76 15.05 7.71
C LYS A 100 -2.32 16.32 7.07
N ALA A 101 -1.97 16.62 5.82
CA ALA A 101 -2.46 17.80 5.10
C ALA A 101 -4.00 17.81 4.97
N LYS A 102 -4.61 16.65 4.67
CA LYS A 102 -6.08 16.51 4.65
C LYS A 102 -6.69 16.80 6.00
N SER A 103 -6.15 16.20 7.07
CA SER A 103 -6.64 16.41 8.43
C SER A 103 -6.52 17.87 8.87
N GLU A 104 -5.40 18.52 8.61
CA GLU A 104 -5.15 19.93 8.96
C GLU A 104 -6.06 20.89 8.17
N SER A 105 -6.45 20.51 6.96
CA SER A 105 -7.37 21.27 6.10
C SER A 105 -8.85 20.94 6.31
N GLY A 106 -9.18 20.04 7.26
CA GLY A 106 -10.56 19.59 7.50
C GLY A 106 -11.17 18.78 6.33
N VAL A 107 -10.33 18.21 5.47
CA VAL A 107 -10.71 17.42 4.30
C VAL A 107 -10.82 15.94 4.68
N SER A 108 -11.89 15.27 4.27
CA SER A 108 -12.05 13.81 4.46
C SER A 108 -10.93 13.04 3.76
N LEU A 109 -10.44 11.96 4.37
CA LEU A 109 -9.39 11.12 3.76
C LEU A 109 -9.78 10.55 2.39
N ASN A 110 -11.07 10.26 2.19
CA ASN A 110 -11.61 9.73 0.93
C ASN A 110 -11.98 10.81 -0.09
N ARG A 111 -11.78 12.10 0.23
CA ARG A 111 -12.07 13.21 -0.68
C ARG A 111 -11.03 13.23 -1.81
N GLU A 112 -11.51 13.32 -3.05
CA GLU A 112 -10.68 13.55 -4.23
C GLU A 112 -10.04 14.95 -4.20
N LEU A 113 -8.80 15.02 -4.68
CA LEU A 113 -8.00 16.24 -4.75
C LEU A 113 -7.91 16.72 -6.21
N LEU A 114 -8.11 18.01 -6.42
CA LEU A 114 -7.83 18.70 -7.69
C LEU A 114 -6.32 18.83 -7.92
N SER A 115 -5.58 19.07 -6.84
CA SER A 115 -4.13 19.21 -6.86
C SER A 115 -3.52 18.56 -5.63
N LEU A 116 -2.40 17.87 -5.84
CA LEU A 116 -1.55 17.31 -4.82
C LEU A 116 -0.09 17.55 -5.22
N VAL A 117 0.62 18.31 -4.40
CA VAL A 117 2.05 18.60 -4.59
C VAL A 117 2.81 18.15 -3.35
N LEU A 118 3.87 17.38 -3.54
CA LEU A 118 4.80 16.99 -2.48
C LEU A 118 6.05 17.86 -2.54
N GLU A 119 6.39 18.46 -1.41
CA GLU A 119 7.70 19.02 -1.17
C GLU A 119 8.65 17.91 -0.70
N ALA A 120 9.77 17.70 -1.41
CA ALA A 120 10.73 16.64 -1.15
C ALA A 120 12.16 17.03 -1.60
N ASP A 121 13.16 16.30 -1.11
CA ASP A 121 14.51 16.31 -1.70
C ASP A 121 14.59 15.38 -2.93
N GLU A 122 15.70 15.46 -3.67
CA GLU A 122 15.95 14.65 -4.87
C GLU A 122 15.83 13.14 -4.57
N LEU A 123 16.28 12.71 -3.38
CA LEU A 123 16.20 11.32 -2.97
C LEU A 123 14.74 10.89 -2.72
N GLY A 124 13.93 11.73 -2.07
CA GLY A 124 12.50 11.51 -1.88
C GLY A 124 11.75 11.35 -3.20
N GLU A 125 11.94 12.29 -4.12
CA GLU A 125 11.34 12.21 -5.45
C GLU A 125 11.78 10.93 -6.19
N SER A 126 13.09 10.63 -6.18
CA SER A 126 13.65 9.42 -6.81
C SER A 126 13.08 8.14 -6.22
N ASP A 127 12.92 8.06 -4.89
CA ASP A 127 12.40 6.86 -4.23
C ASP A 127 10.92 6.60 -4.56
N LEU A 128 10.14 7.64 -4.83
CA LEU A 128 8.72 7.51 -5.20
C LEU A 128 8.51 7.13 -6.66
N ARG A 129 9.51 7.28 -7.53
CA ARG A 129 9.34 7.22 -9.00
C ARG A 129 8.62 5.97 -9.52
N LEU A 130 8.78 4.82 -8.88
CA LEU A 130 8.14 3.55 -9.31
C LEU A 130 6.77 3.30 -8.65
N VAL A 131 6.42 4.04 -7.61
CA VAL A 131 5.22 3.84 -6.77
C VAL A 131 4.33 5.09 -6.73
N ILE A 132 4.67 6.13 -7.48
CA ILE A 132 3.99 7.43 -7.45
C ILE A 132 2.51 7.32 -7.80
N ASP A 133 2.15 6.47 -8.77
CA ASP A 133 0.76 6.28 -9.19
C ASP A 133 -0.07 5.62 -8.08
N ASP A 134 0.51 4.66 -7.35
CA ASP A 134 -0.15 4.04 -6.19
C ASP A 134 -0.35 5.05 -5.06
N VAL A 135 0.64 5.92 -4.82
CA VAL A 135 0.56 7.00 -3.80
C VAL A 135 -0.47 8.06 -4.22
N ALA A 136 -0.52 8.44 -5.50
CA ALA A 136 -1.48 9.40 -6.03
C ALA A 136 -2.91 8.86 -5.86
N ALA A 137 -3.14 7.62 -6.30
CA ALA A 137 -4.44 6.96 -6.18
C ALA A 137 -4.87 6.81 -4.71
N ALA A 138 -3.98 6.36 -3.82
CA ALA A 138 -4.27 6.26 -2.38
C ALA A 138 -4.45 7.63 -1.71
N GLY A 139 -3.82 8.67 -2.23
CA GLY A 139 -4.02 10.07 -1.85
C GLY A 139 -5.31 10.68 -2.39
N GLY A 140 -5.99 10.02 -3.32
CA GLY A 140 -7.20 10.54 -4.00
C GLY A 140 -6.88 11.62 -5.04
N ALA A 141 -5.72 11.56 -5.68
CA ALA A 141 -5.30 12.48 -6.73
C ALA A 141 -4.98 11.72 -8.03
N ALA A 142 -5.16 12.36 -9.18
CA ALA A 142 -4.80 11.76 -10.48
C ALA A 142 -3.28 11.71 -10.70
N GLN A 143 -2.54 12.65 -10.12
CA GLN A 143 -1.08 12.77 -10.23
C GLN A 143 -0.53 13.53 -9.02
N ILE A 144 0.79 13.43 -8.83
CA ILE A 144 1.53 14.17 -7.80
C ILE A 144 2.54 15.09 -8.49
N GLY A 145 2.49 16.38 -8.17
CA GLY A 145 3.55 17.32 -8.50
C GLY A 145 4.65 17.33 -7.44
N PHE A 146 5.84 17.81 -7.80
CA PHE A 146 6.94 18.00 -6.86
C PHE A 146 7.44 19.44 -6.82
N VAL A 147 7.83 19.88 -5.63
CA VAL A 147 8.62 21.09 -5.42
C VAL A 147 9.85 20.76 -4.56
N PRO A 148 11.02 21.35 -4.84
CA PRO A 148 12.21 21.10 -4.03
C PRO A 148 12.02 21.56 -2.58
N GLY A 149 12.43 20.73 -1.63
CA GLY A 149 12.43 21.03 -0.21
C GLY A 149 13.61 20.44 0.54
N THR A 150 13.81 20.87 1.79
CA THR A 150 14.85 20.31 2.66
C THR A 150 14.18 19.47 3.76
N PRO A 151 14.38 18.14 3.77
CA PRO A 151 13.82 17.29 4.81
C PRO A 151 14.39 17.70 6.18
N SER A 152 13.54 17.64 7.20
CA SER A 152 13.96 17.78 8.60
C SER A 152 13.99 16.39 9.26
N GLY A 153 14.52 16.29 10.48
CA GLY A 153 14.51 15.02 11.22
C GLY A 153 13.10 14.44 11.45
N ASP A 154 12.07 15.28 11.35
CA ASP A 154 10.68 14.90 11.64
C ASP A 154 9.85 14.61 10.37
N TRP A 155 10.34 14.94 9.18
CA TRP A 155 9.59 14.70 7.94
C TRP A 155 10.46 14.63 6.67
N ARG A 156 10.08 13.72 5.77
CA ARG A 156 10.64 13.57 4.42
C ARG A 156 9.78 14.21 3.32
N TYR A 157 8.46 14.26 3.51
CA TYR A 157 7.52 14.92 2.60
C TYR A 157 6.61 15.92 3.33
N THR A 158 6.34 17.06 2.69
CA THR A 158 5.24 17.97 3.06
C THR A 158 4.25 18.02 1.91
N ALA A 159 2.96 17.81 2.19
CA ALA A 159 1.93 17.78 1.17
C ALA A 159 1.14 19.10 1.12
N GLN A 160 1.02 19.67 -0.07
CA GLN A 160 0.10 20.77 -0.37
C GLN A 160 -1.05 20.21 -1.18
N ILE A 161 -2.28 20.49 -0.75
CA ILE A 161 -3.49 19.88 -1.34
C ILE A 161 -4.53 20.94 -1.71
N GLU A 162 -5.28 20.65 -2.77
CA GLU A 162 -6.49 21.36 -3.13
C GLU A 162 -7.60 20.33 -3.31
N ALA A 163 -8.67 20.42 -2.51
CA ALA A 163 -9.75 19.44 -2.54
C ALA A 163 -10.76 19.75 -3.66
N ALA A 164 -11.31 18.72 -4.29
CA ALA A 164 -12.44 18.87 -5.19
C ALA A 164 -13.68 19.35 -4.41
N GLU A 165 -14.54 20.11 -5.09
CA GLU A 165 -15.80 20.58 -4.51
C GLU A 165 -16.62 19.41 -3.96
N ALA A 166 -17.37 19.69 -2.88
CA ALA A 166 -18.29 18.69 -2.37
C ALA A 166 -19.36 18.40 -3.43
N PRO A 167 -19.69 17.13 -3.71
CA PRO A 167 -20.84 16.86 -4.57
C PRO A 167 -22.05 17.53 -3.92
N GLU A 168 -22.82 18.28 -4.71
CA GLU A 168 -24.07 18.86 -4.25
C GLU A 168 -24.91 17.72 -3.65
N LYS A 169 -25.37 17.93 -2.41
CA LYS A 169 -26.29 16.99 -1.78
C LYS A 169 -27.57 16.98 -2.61
N ALA A 170 -27.79 15.90 -3.34
CA ALA A 170 -29.07 15.60 -4.01
C ALA A 170 -30.20 15.43 -2.98
#